data_AF-A0A5C1YEI1-F1
#
_entry.id   AF-A0A5C1YEI1-F1
#
_cell.length_a   1.000
_cell.length_b   1.000
_cell.length_c   1.000
_cell.angle_alpha   90.00
_cell.angle_beta   90.00
_cell.angle_gamma   90.00
#
_symmetry.space_group_name_H-M   'P 1'
#
loop_
_entity.id
_entity.type
_entity.pdbx_description
1 polymer ?
#
loop_
_entity_poly.entity_id
_entity_poly.type
_entity_poly.pdbx_seq_one_letter_code
_entity_poly.pdbx_strand_id
1 'polypeptide(L)'
;MPKHPPLPVLAVAVAATLLLSGCVTVSTEGATATSVPTATPSPSVPDDMTMRVPPADWECGQLSALSGILYRSAWEHTEGLIDDAEYASRVAAVQDAWAYMPLGKSGVTPALREVQQAAPDGLTYDNVEYARAIDAANAACDAAGSIVGIGALPGQGG
;
A
#
# COMPACT_ATOMS: atom_id res chain seq x y z
N MET A 1 62.14 5.76 -12.20
CA MET A 1 62.31 6.66 -13.36
C MET A 1 61.47 6.14 -14.52
N PRO A 2 60.92 7.02 -15.37
CA PRO A 2 59.49 7.08 -15.70
C PRO A 2 59.19 6.82 -17.19
N LYS A 3 57.90 6.67 -17.54
CA LYS A 3 57.19 7.46 -18.59
C LYS A 3 55.74 6.97 -18.81
N HIS A 4 54.76 7.73 -18.29
CA HIS A 4 53.46 7.96 -18.94
C HIS A 4 53.66 8.89 -20.15
N PRO A 5 52.80 8.92 -21.20
CA PRO A 5 51.52 9.68 -21.20
C PRO A 5 50.47 9.14 -22.22
N PRO A 6 49.44 9.88 -22.67
CA PRO A 6 48.33 10.51 -21.93
C PRO A 6 46.92 10.09 -22.46
N LEU A 7 45.90 10.38 -21.64
CA LEU A 7 44.46 10.41 -21.96
C LEU A 7 44.11 11.46 -23.03
N PRO A 8 42.94 11.30 -23.70
CA PRO A 8 42.08 12.43 -24.01
C PRO A 8 40.71 12.33 -23.31
N VAL A 9 40.40 13.46 -22.67
CA VAL A 9 39.12 13.92 -22.13
C VAL A 9 38.06 14.00 -23.24
N LEU A 10 36.82 13.56 -22.98
CA LEU A 10 35.66 14.11 -23.68
C LEU A 10 34.49 14.30 -22.71
N ALA A 11 34.35 15.55 -22.27
CA ALA A 11 33.15 16.07 -21.64
C ALA A 11 32.11 16.36 -22.73
N VAL A 12 30.86 15.91 -22.54
CA VAL A 12 29.72 16.39 -23.34
C VAL A 12 28.64 16.83 -22.37
N ALA A 13 28.58 18.14 -22.16
CA ALA A 13 27.44 18.83 -21.59
C ALA A 13 26.41 19.07 -22.71
N VAL A 14 25.14 18.72 -22.48
CA VAL A 14 24.03 19.18 -23.32
C VAL A 14 23.05 19.92 -22.43
N ALA A 15 23.19 21.25 -22.44
CA ALA A 15 22.14 22.16 -22.04
C ALA A 15 21.25 22.43 -23.27
N ALA A 16 19.94 22.23 -23.13
CA ALA A 16 18.97 22.71 -24.11
C ALA A 16 17.74 23.27 -23.37
N THR A 17 17.79 24.58 -23.17
CA THR A 17 16.66 25.45 -22.85
C THR A 17 15.66 25.47 -24.00
N LEU A 18 14.39 25.13 -23.75
CA LEU A 18 13.26 25.45 -24.62
C LEU A 18 12.28 26.34 -23.85
N LEU A 19 12.42 27.64 -24.07
CA LEU A 19 11.42 28.68 -23.83
C LEU A 19 10.66 28.89 -25.14
N LEU A 20 9.40 28.49 -25.25
CA LEU A 20 8.38 29.02 -26.18
C LEU A 20 7.01 28.58 -25.64
N SER A 21 6.23 29.50 -25.04
CA SER A 21 5.21 30.28 -25.75
C SER A 21 3.99 29.43 -26.15
N GLY A 22 2.93 29.50 -25.33
CA GLY A 22 1.63 28.93 -25.66
C GLY A 22 0.55 29.31 -24.65
N CYS A 23 0.20 30.60 -24.59
CA CYS A 23 -1.11 31.02 -24.07
C CYS A 23 -2.18 30.40 -24.96
N VAL A 24 -2.90 29.40 -24.47
CA VAL A 24 -4.14 28.92 -25.09
C VAL A 24 -5.27 29.35 -24.18
N THR A 25 -5.92 30.46 -24.56
CA THR A 25 -7.26 30.80 -24.10
C THR A 25 -8.23 29.76 -24.61
N VAL A 26 -8.69 28.88 -23.73
CA VAL A 26 -9.89 28.06 -23.97
C VAL A 26 -11.06 28.81 -23.32
N SER A 27 -11.83 29.50 -24.16
CA SER A 27 -13.19 29.96 -23.83
C SER A 27 -14.17 29.12 -24.61
N THR A 28 -14.82 28.19 -23.91
CA THR A 28 -16.09 27.51 -24.22
C THR A 28 -16.35 26.61 -23.01
N GLU A 29 -17.53 26.44 -22.43
CA GLU A 29 -18.89 26.89 -22.67
C GLU A 29 -19.67 26.38 -21.44
N GLY A 30 -20.53 27.22 -20.85
CA GLY A 30 -21.56 26.80 -19.88
C GLY A 30 -21.14 25.80 -18.79
N ALA A 31 -20.34 26.24 -17.81
CA ALA A 31 -20.30 25.56 -16.52
C ALA A 31 -21.70 25.65 -15.90
N THR A 32 -22.51 24.62 -16.13
CA THR A 32 -23.72 24.40 -15.34
C THR A 32 -23.20 24.24 -13.92
N ALA A 33 -23.50 25.22 -13.07
CA ALA A 33 -23.14 25.17 -11.66
C ALA A 33 -23.82 23.94 -11.05
N THR A 34 -23.12 22.81 -11.08
CA THR A 34 -23.46 21.66 -10.25
C THR A 34 -23.24 22.18 -8.85
N SER A 35 -24.32 22.38 -8.12
CA SER A 35 -24.29 22.67 -6.70
C SER A 35 -23.43 21.61 -6.03
N VAL A 36 -22.20 21.95 -5.68
CA VAL A 36 -21.42 21.14 -4.75
C VAL A 36 -22.26 21.13 -3.48
N PRO A 37 -22.75 19.97 -3.00
CA PRO A 37 -23.41 19.94 -1.72
C PRO A 37 -22.41 20.50 -0.71
N THR A 38 -22.76 21.60 -0.06
CA THR A 38 -22.03 22.08 1.11
C THR A 38 -22.03 20.91 2.08
N ALA A 39 -20.88 20.26 2.24
CA ALA A 39 -20.69 19.24 3.24
C ALA A 39 -21.05 19.88 4.57
N THR A 40 -22.18 19.46 5.15
CA THR A 40 -22.48 19.83 6.53
C THR A 40 -21.31 19.27 7.33
N PRO A 41 -20.56 20.07 8.09
CA PRO A 41 -19.53 19.53 8.95
C PRO A 41 -20.20 18.49 9.84
N SER A 42 -19.87 17.22 9.61
CA SER A 42 -20.22 16.18 10.56
C SER A 42 -19.66 16.62 11.90
N PRO A 43 -20.42 16.54 13.00
CA PRO A 43 -19.87 16.84 14.30
C PRO A 43 -18.62 15.99 14.46
N SER A 44 -17.47 16.65 14.64
CA SER A 44 -16.22 15.98 15.01
C SER A 44 -16.48 15.39 16.39
N VAL A 45 -16.93 14.13 16.41
CA VAL A 45 -16.91 13.36 17.65
C VAL A 45 -15.43 13.31 18.03
N PRO A 46 -15.05 13.69 19.27
CA PRO A 46 -13.69 13.48 19.72
C PRO A 46 -13.35 12.01 19.46
N ASP A 47 -12.27 11.75 18.72
CA ASP A 47 -11.74 10.41 18.57
C ASP A 47 -11.36 9.91 19.96
N ASP A 48 -12.31 9.26 20.61
CA ASP A 48 -12.02 8.47 21.77
C ASP A 48 -11.25 7.27 21.25
N MET A 49 -9.93 7.33 21.34
CA MET A 49 -9.03 6.20 21.07
C MET A 49 -9.34 4.98 21.98
N THR A 50 -10.30 5.11 22.91
CA THR A 50 -10.85 4.04 23.74
C THR A 50 -12.28 3.63 23.36
N MET A 51 -12.94 4.31 22.41
CA MET A 51 -14.19 3.84 21.82
C MET A 51 -13.91 2.63 20.95
N ARG A 52 -14.57 1.53 21.31
CA ARG A 52 -14.54 0.26 20.61
C ARG A 52 -15.06 0.46 19.18
N VAL A 53 -14.14 0.69 18.24
CA VAL A 53 -14.34 0.40 16.81
C VAL A 53 -15.07 -0.95 16.73
N PRO A 54 -16.12 -1.13 15.89
CA PRO A 54 -16.76 -2.42 15.72
C PRO A 54 -15.68 -3.50 15.65
N PRO A 55 -15.80 -4.58 16.44
CA PRO A 55 -14.63 -5.40 16.73
C PRO A 55 -14.00 -6.03 15.48
N ALA A 56 -14.71 -6.02 14.35
CA ALA A 56 -14.17 -6.43 13.05
C ALA A 56 -13.33 -5.34 12.34
N ASP A 57 -13.64 -4.04 12.43
CA ASP A 57 -12.98 -3.06 11.56
C ASP A 57 -11.50 -2.85 11.89
N TRP A 58 -11.14 -2.86 13.17
CA TRP A 58 -9.72 -2.76 13.53
C TRP A 58 -8.97 -4.04 13.12
N GLU A 59 -9.58 -5.21 13.26
CA GLU A 59 -9.03 -6.51 12.84
C GLU A 59 -8.83 -6.56 11.32
N CYS A 60 -9.81 -6.10 10.55
CA CYS A 60 -9.75 -5.99 9.09
C CYS A 60 -8.80 -4.88 8.61
N GLY A 61 -8.65 -3.81 9.40
CA GLY A 61 -7.65 -2.76 9.16
C GLY A 61 -6.23 -3.29 9.28
N GLN A 62 -5.95 -4.14 10.27
CA GLN A 62 -4.64 -4.79 10.42
C GLN A 62 -4.35 -5.74 9.25
N LEU A 63 -5.34 -6.56 8.86
CA LEU A 63 -5.24 -7.40 7.65
C LEU A 63 -4.91 -6.57 6.41
N SER A 64 -5.61 -5.45 6.20
CA SER A 64 -5.39 -4.53 5.08
C SER A 64 -3.98 -3.96 5.10
N ALA A 65 -3.51 -3.52 6.27
CA ALA A 65 -2.19 -2.92 6.43
C ALA A 65 -1.07 -3.91 6.11
N LEU A 66 -1.11 -5.12 6.68
CA LEU A 66 -0.09 -6.14 6.45
C LEU A 66 -0.11 -6.63 4.99
N SER A 67 -1.29 -6.85 4.41
CA SER A 67 -1.44 -7.20 3.00
C SER A 67 -0.92 -6.10 2.07
N GLY A 68 -1.19 -4.84 2.40
CA GLY A 68 -0.71 -3.67 1.67
C GLY A 68 0.82 -3.55 1.68
N ILE A 69 1.46 -3.80 2.83
CA ILE A 69 2.94 -3.80 2.94
C ILE A 69 3.54 -4.90 2.05
N LEU A 70 2.98 -6.11 2.07
CA LEU A 70 3.45 -7.20 1.20
C LEU A 70 3.28 -6.86 -0.28
N TYR A 71 2.09 -6.37 -0.64
CA TYR A 71 1.78 -6.01 -2.01
C TYR A 71 2.71 -4.90 -2.53
N ARG A 72 2.92 -3.84 -1.74
CA ARG A 72 3.86 -2.76 -2.09
C ARG A 72 5.28 -3.27 -2.19
N SER A 73 5.73 -4.10 -1.25
CA SER A 73 7.09 -4.64 -1.25
C SER A 73 7.34 -5.53 -2.47
N ALA A 74 6.37 -6.36 -2.85
CA ALA A 74 6.46 -7.20 -4.05
C ALA A 74 6.51 -6.37 -5.34
N TRP A 75 5.72 -5.30 -5.42
CA TRP A 75 5.79 -4.37 -6.55
C TRP A 75 7.14 -3.65 -6.62
N GLU A 76 7.64 -3.08 -5.50
CA GLU A 76 8.93 -2.39 -5.48
C GLU A 76 10.08 -3.32 -5.86
N HIS A 77 10.02 -4.59 -5.44
CA HIS A 77 11.00 -5.61 -5.80
C HIS A 77 10.93 -5.95 -7.30
N THR A 78 9.72 -6.13 -7.84
CA THR A 78 9.49 -6.42 -9.27
C THR A 78 9.97 -5.28 -10.17
N GLU A 79 9.78 -4.02 -9.75
CA GLU A 79 10.25 -2.83 -10.48
C GLU A 79 11.75 -2.55 -10.26
N GLY A 80 12.46 -3.37 -9.48
CA GLY A 80 13.88 -3.18 -9.18
C GLY A 80 14.19 -1.95 -8.32
N LEU A 81 13.20 -1.45 -7.57
CA LEU A 81 13.34 -0.32 -6.66
C LEU A 81 13.97 -0.74 -5.31
N ILE A 82 13.82 -2.00 -4.94
CA ILE A 82 14.47 -2.62 -3.78
C ILE A 82 15.14 -3.94 -4.21
N ASP A 83 16.23 -4.31 -3.54
CA ASP A 83 16.94 -5.56 -3.81
C ASP A 83 16.31 -6.76 -3.06
N ASP A 84 16.85 -7.96 -3.31
CA ASP A 84 16.37 -9.21 -2.68
C ASP A 84 16.49 -9.19 -1.15
N ALA A 85 17.54 -8.56 -0.62
CA ALA A 85 17.80 -8.52 0.82
C ALA A 85 16.80 -7.60 1.53
N GLU A 86 16.51 -6.45 0.94
CA GLU A 86 15.49 -5.53 1.42
C GLU A 86 14.08 -6.12 1.31
N TYR A 87 13.75 -6.77 0.19
CA TYR A 87 12.48 -7.47 0.03
C TYR A 87 12.30 -8.56 1.10
N ALA A 88 13.30 -9.43 1.27
CA ALA A 88 13.27 -10.49 2.29
C ALA A 88 13.14 -9.92 3.71
N SER A 89 13.82 -8.82 4.03
CA SER A 89 13.70 -8.14 5.33
C SER A 89 12.28 -7.65 5.59
N ARG A 90 11.59 -7.12 4.58
CA ARG A 90 10.21 -6.63 4.71
C ARG A 90 9.21 -7.77 4.83
N VAL A 91 9.39 -8.86 4.08
CA VAL A 91 8.58 -10.08 4.23
C VAL A 91 8.74 -10.66 5.63
N ALA A 92 9.97 -10.75 6.15
CA ALA A 92 10.22 -11.21 7.52
C ALA A 92 9.54 -10.32 8.56
N ALA A 93 9.54 -9.00 8.38
CA ALA A 93 8.86 -8.07 9.28
C ALA A 93 7.32 -8.26 9.27
N VAL A 94 6.71 -8.51 8.10
CA VAL A 94 5.26 -8.82 8.04
C VAL A 94 4.96 -10.18 8.67
N GLN A 95 5.85 -11.15 8.49
CA GLN A 95 5.69 -12.48 9.09
C GLN A 95 5.74 -12.42 10.61
N ASP A 96 6.67 -11.63 11.16
CA ASP A 96 6.76 -11.33 12.59
C ASP A 96 5.51 -10.58 13.08
N ALA A 97 5.04 -9.59 12.32
CA ALA A 97 3.81 -8.87 12.64
C ALA A 97 2.60 -9.80 12.73
N TRP A 98 2.45 -10.76 11.81
CA TRP A 98 1.41 -11.79 11.90
C TRP A 98 1.52 -12.62 13.18
N ALA A 99 2.73 -13.07 13.52
CA ALA A 99 2.96 -13.91 14.71
C ALA A 99 2.56 -13.22 16.03
N TYR A 100 2.71 -11.90 16.11
CA TYR A 100 2.42 -11.13 17.33
C TYR A 100 1.18 -10.25 17.25
N MET A 101 0.45 -10.26 16.13
CA MET A 101 -0.75 -9.44 15.97
C MET A 101 -1.79 -9.81 17.04
N PRO A 102 -2.29 -8.83 17.83
CA PRO A 102 -3.37 -9.11 18.76
C PRO A 102 -4.64 -9.45 17.98
N LEU A 103 -5.37 -10.47 18.42
CA LEU A 103 -6.68 -10.83 17.89
C LEU A 103 -7.79 -10.45 18.86
N GLY A 104 -8.92 -10.06 18.30
CA GLY A 104 -10.13 -9.69 19.00
C GLY A 104 -11.01 -10.86 19.37
N LYS A 105 -12.32 -10.59 19.37
CA LYS A 105 -13.40 -11.57 19.58
C LYS A 105 -14.56 -11.32 18.62
N SER A 106 -14.28 -10.79 17.44
CA SER A 106 -15.29 -10.50 16.44
C SER A 106 -15.67 -11.75 15.63
N GLY A 107 -16.59 -11.60 14.68
CA GLY A 107 -16.87 -12.63 13.68
C GLY A 107 -15.71 -12.93 12.72
N VAL A 108 -14.74 -12.01 12.56
CA VAL A 108 -13.56 -12.21 11.69
C VAL A 108 -12.38 -12.86 12.39
N THR A 109 -12.34 -12.81 13.73
CA THR A 109 -11.25 -13.39 14.54
C THR A 109 -10.89 -14.85 14.17
N PRO A 110 -11.83 -15.77 13.90
CA PRO A 110 -11.48 -17.14 13.51
C PRO A 110 -10.67 -17.20 12.21
N ALA A 111 -11.07 -16.45 11.18
CA ALA A 111 -10.35 -16.43 9.90
C ALA A 111 -8.96 -15.80 10.03
N LEU A 112 -8.82 -14.72 10.81
CA LEU A 112 -7.51 -14.12 11.08
C LEU A 112 -6.57 -15.04 11.87
N ARG A 113 -7.13 -15.92 12.71
CA ARG A 113 -6.33 -16.95 13.41
C ARG A 113 -5.78 -17.98 12.44
N GLU A 114 -6.50 -18.33 11.39
CA GLU A 114 -6.00 -19.20 10.33
C GLU A 114 -4.84 -18.53 9.58
N VAL A 115 -4.93 -17.23 9.30
CA VAL A 115 -3.82 -16.46 8.70
C VAL A 115 -2.58 -16.49 9.60
N GLN A 116 -2.75 -16.22 10.91
CA GLN A 116 -1.65 -16.28 11.88
C GLN A 116 -0.99 -17.65 11.96
N GLN A 117 -1.75 -18.72 11.78
CA GLN A 117 -1.22 -20.09 11.81
C GLN A 117 -0.46 -20.46 10.54
N ALA A 118 -0.86 -19.94 9.38
CA ALA A 118 -0.22 -20.22 8.09
C ALA A 118 0.98 -19.30 7.79
N ALA A 119 0.99 -18.08 8.34
CA ALA A 119 2.03 -17.08 8.11
C ALA A 119 3.48 -17.55 8.40
N PRO A 120 3.76 -18.34 9.46
CA PRO A 120 5.11 -18.83 9.75
C PRO A 120 5.73 -19.69 8.64
N ASP A 121 4.91 -20.31 7.79
CA ASP A 121 5.38 -21.18 6.71
C ASP A 121 5.66 -20.40 5.41
N GLY A 122 5.39 -19.10 5.40
CA GLY A 122 5.66 -18.19 4.29
C GLY A 122 4.44 -17.37 3.86
N LEU A 123 4.70 -16.18 3.32
CA LEU A 123 3.65 -15.20 2.95
C LEU A 123 3.44 -15.09 1.44
N THR A 124 4.02 -16.00 0.65
CA THR A 124 3.94 -15.98 -0.82
C THR A 124 2.69 -16.70 -1.31
N TYR A 125 2.28 -16.42 -2.55
CA TYR A 125 1.16 -17.11 -3.21
C TYR A 125 1.40 -18.63 -3.39
N ASP A 126 2.66 -19.07 -3.37
CA ASP A 126 3.01 -20.50 -3.43
C ASP A 126 2.69 -21.24 -2.13
N ASN A 127 2.55 -20.52 -1.01
CA ASN A 127 1.99 -21.08 0.21
C ASN A 127 0.45 -21.11 0.10
N VAL A 128 -0.06 -22.23 -0.41
CA VAL A 128 -1.50 -22.45 -0.62
C VAL A 128 -2.32 -22.32 0.66
N GLU A 129 -1.77 -22.67 1.82
CA GLU A 129 -2.47 -22.52 3.11
C GLU A 129 -2.59 -21.04 3.50
N TYR A 130 -1.51 -20.26 3.36
CA TYR A 130 -1.54 -18.82 3.61
C TYR A 130 -2.48 -18.09 2.64
N ALA A 131 -2.40 -18.39 1.34
CA ALA A 131 -3.28 -17.81 0.33
C ALA A 131 -4.76 -18.06 0.64
N ARG A 132 -5.11 -19.32 0.97
CA ARG A 132 -6.48 -19.70 1.36
C ARG A 132 -6.94 -18.96 2.62
N ALA A 133 -6.08 -18.86 3.63
CA ALA A 133 -6.41 -18.19 4.88
C ALA A 133 -6.65 -16.68 4.67
N ILE A 134 -5.83 -16.02 3.83
CA ILE A 134 -6.02 -14.62 3.45
C ILE A 134 -7.35 -14.42 2.72
N ASP A 135 -7.69 -15.28 1.77
CA ASP A 135 -8.97 -15.22 1.05
C ASP A 135 -10.16 -15.38 2.01
N ALA A 136 -10.07 -16.32 2.96
CA ALA A 136 -11.09 -16.53 3.98
C ALA A 136 -11.23 -15.31 4.90
N ALA A 137 -10.12 -14.68 5.30
CA ALA A 137 -10.13 -13.48 6.13
C ALA A 137 -10.72 -12.27 5.40
N ASN A 138 -10.36 -12.07 4.12
CA ASN A 138 -10.94 -11.03 3.27
C ASN A 138 -12.47 -11.21 3.15
N ALA A 139 -12.93 -12.43 2.84
CA ALA A 139 -14.35 -12.73 2.73
C ALA A 139 -15.10 -12.49 4.06
N ALA A 140 -14.49 -12.83 5.19
CA ALA A 140 -15.07 -12.58 6.51
C ALA A 140 -15.16 -11.08 6.82
N CYS A 141 -14.15 -10.29 6.43
CA CYS A 141 -14.15 -8.83 6.58
C CYS A 141 -15.19 -8.15 5.69
N ASP A 142 -15.31 -8.56 4.44
CA ASP A 142 -16.36 -8.07 3.53
C ASP A 142 -17.76 -8.39 4.10
N ALA A 143 -17.96 -9.62 4.61
CA ALA A 143 -19.22 -10.01 5.26
C ALA A 143 -19.52 -9.20 6.54
N ALA A 144 -18.47 -8.71 7.22
CA ALA A 144 -18.60 -7.81 8.36
C ALA A 144 -18.84 -6.34 7.97
N GLY A 145 -18.85 -6.01 6.67
CA GLY A 145 -19.00 -4.64 6.16
C GLY A 145 -17.72 -3.81 6.26
N SER A 146 -16.58 -4.45 6.51
CA SER A 146 -15.27 -3.81 6.63
C SER A 146 -14.47 -4.02 5.35
N ILE A 147 -14.43 -3.00 4.51
CA ILE A 147 -13.78 -3.09 3.19
C ILE A 147 -12.27 -3.21 3.39
N VAL A 148 -11.70 -4.35 2.98
CA VAL A 148 -10.25 -4.65 3.00
C VAL A 148 -9.54 -4.20 1.71
N GLY A 149 -10.23 -3.40 0.89
CA GLY A 149 -9.85 -3.10 -0.48
C GLY A 149 -8.53 -2.32 -0.60
N ILE A 150 -7.50 -2.96 -1.14
CA ILE A 150 -6.33 -2.28 -1.69
C ILE A 150 -6.74 -1.69 -3.05
N GLY A 151 -7.36 -0.50 -3.02
CA GLY A 151 -7.94 0.12 -4.22
C GLY A 151 -6.97 0.93 -5.09
N ALA A 152 -5.87 1.43 -4.51
CA ALA A 152 -4.88 2.20 -5.26
C ALA A 152 -3.76 1.29 -5.78
N LEU A 153 -3.58 1.27 -7.10
CA LEU A 153 -2.42 0.63 -7.72
C LEU A 153 -1.13 1.28 -7.19
N PRO A 154 -0.05 0.51 -6.95
CA PRO A 154 1.23 1.05 -6.52
C PRO A 154 1.72 2.09 -7.53
N GLY A 155 2.00 3.31 -7.05
CA GLY A 155 2.45 4.42 -7.89
C GLY A 155 1.39 5.44 -8.31
N GLN A 156 0.10 5.26 -7.95
CA GLN A 156 -0.96 6.23 -8.29
C GLN A 156 -1.33 7.22 -7.17
N GLY A 157 -0.67 7.17 -6.01
CA GLY A 157 -0.99 8.02 -4.86
C GLY A 157 -2.28 7.56 -4.16
N GLY A 158 -2.23 7.48 -2.83
CA GLY A 158 -3.41 7.30 -1.98
C GLY A 158 -3.98 8.65 -1.56
#